data_AF-A0AAN9VT80-F1
#
_entry.id   AF-A0AAN9VT80-F1
#
_cell.length_a   1.000
_cell.length_b   1.000
_cell.length_c   1.000
_cell.angle_alpha   90.00
_cell.angle_beta   90.00
_cell.angle_gamma   90.00
#
_symmetry.space_group_name_H-M   'P 1'
#
loop_
_entity.id
_entity.type
_entity.pdbx_description
1 polymer ?
#
loop_
_entity_poly.entity_id
_entity_poly.type
_entity_poly.pdbx_seq_one_letter_code
_entity_poly.pdbx_strand_id
1 'polypeptide(L)'
;MICFGVVNAICSLLFGSVMKFVGRWPLMALGGLVHAALVGVLLVWRPSPTSPLVFFAISGLWGVGDAVWQTQVNGIYGTLFRRNKEAAFSNYRLWESAGFVVAYAYSTHLCARMKLYVMLAVLLAGVVGYACVEVLHARKQRRLKALAEDPKAAAAAAEQLAKEGKVEETDDEKDDIDDDIIITHL
;
A
#
# COMPACT_ATOMS: atom_id res chain seq x y z
N MET A 1 -21.29 8.08 8.95
CA MET A 1 -20.05 7.72 9.66
C MET A 1 -20.14 6.40 10.42
N ILE A 2 -21.25 6.06 11.08
CA ILE A 2 -21.39 4.73 11.74
C ILE A 2 -21.30 3.57 10.73
N CYS A 3 -22.04 3.64 9.61
CA CYS A 3 -21.99 2.60 8.56
C CYS A 3 -20.56 2.40 8.02
N PHE A 4 -19.88 3.49 7.67
CA PHE A 4 -18.46 3.47 7.31
C PHE A 4 -17.61 2.76 8.38
N GLY A 5 -17.72 3.16 9.65
CA GLY A 5 -16.89 2.62 10.74
C GLY A 5 -17.13 1.14 10.99
N VAL A 6 -18.39 0.68 10.99
CA VAL A 6 -18.73 -0.74 11.17
C VAL A 6 -18.17 -1.58 10.03
N VAL A 7 -18.39 -1.16 8.78
CA VAL A 7 -17.88 -1.88 7.61
C VAL A 7 -16.35 -1.88 7.61
N ASN A 8 -15.72 -0.75 7.92
CA ASN A 8 -14.26 -0.64 8.02
C ASN A 8 -13.69 -1.61 9.06
N ALA A 9 -14.31 -1.71 10.25
CA ALA A 9 -13.86 -2.60 11.31
C ALA A 9 -13.97 -4.08 10.92
N ILE A 10 -15.12 -4.48 10.35
CA ILE A 10 -15.33 -5.85 9.86
C ILE A 10 -14.33 -6.18 8.75
N CYS A 11 -14.19 -5.30 7.75
CA CYS A 11 -13.26 -5.49 6.65
C CYS A 11 -11.80 -5.52 7.10
N SER A 12 -11.40 -4.74 8.10
CA SER A 12 -10.04 -4.76 8.64
C SER A 12 -9.68 -6.11 9.26
N LEU A 13 -10.61 -6.72 10.00
CA LEU A 13 -10.43 -8.07 10.55
C LEU A 13 -10.35 -9.13 9.44
N LEU A 14 -11.24 -9.02 8.45
CA LEU A 14 -11.31 -9.96 7.33
C LEU A 14 -10.06 -9.87 6.45
N PHE A 15 -9.68 -8.68 5.99
CA PHE A 15 -8.55 -8.50 5.08
C PHE A 15 -7.21 -8.85 5.74
N GLY A 16 -7.05 -8.60 7.04
CA GLY A 16 -5.87 -9.08 7.79
C GLY A 16 -5.76 -10.61 7.84
N SER A 17 -6.88 -11.33 7.77
CA SER A 17 -6.89 -12.80 7.72
C SER A 17 -6.77 -13.33 6.30
N VAL A 18 -7.55 -12.76 5.37
CA VAL A 18 -7.62 -13.14 3.95
C VAL A 18 -6.28 -12.93 3.23
N MET A 19 -5.50 -11.92 3.63
CA MET A 19 -4.18 -11.68 3.02
C MET A 19 -3.24 -12.88 3.11
N LYS A 20 -3.42 -13.75 4.11
CA LYS A 20 -2.61 -14.98 4.28
C LYS A 20 -2.87 -16.02 3.19
N PHE A 21 -4.02 -15.93 2.50
CA PHE A 21 -4.46 -16.92 1.52
C PHE A 21 -4.40 -16.39 0.09
N VAL A 22 -4.76 -15.11 -0.10
CA VAL A 22 -4.92 -14.49 -1.44
C VAL A 22 -3.67 -13.72 -1.86
N GLY A 23 -2.77 -13.45 -0.92
CA GLY A 23 -1.62 -12.58 -1.13
C GLY A 23 -2.00 -11.10 -1.10
N ARG A 24 -0.98 -10.26 -1.12
CA ARG A 24 -1.11 -8.80 -0.96
C ARG A 24 -1.64 -8.12 -2.22
N TRP A 25 -1.10 -8.48 -3.38
CA TRP A 25 -1.37 -7.78 -4.63
C TRP A 25 -2.86 -7.74 -5.03
N PRO A 26 -3.63 -8.84 -4.91
CA PRO A 26 -5.06 -8.81 -5.28
C PRO A 26 -5.90 -7.97 -4.32
N LEU A 27 -5.62 -8.02 -3.01
CA LEU A 27 -6.26 -7.13 -2.04
C LEU A 27 -5.93 -5.68 -2.37
N MET A 28 -4.69 -5.43 -2.79
CA MET A 28 -4.29 -4.07 -3.07
C MET A 28 -4.97 -3.48 -4.31
N ALA A 29 -5.11 -4.29 -5.34
CA ALA A 29 -5.89 -3.98 -6.54
C ALA A 29 -7.39 -3.76 -6.22
N LEU A 30 -7.97 -4.57 -5.32
CA LEU A 30 -9.37 -4.40 -4.88
C LEU A 30 -9.60 -3.02 -4.26
N GLY A 31 -8.72 -2.58 -3.35
CA GLY A 31 -8.82 -1.25 -2.74
C GLY A 31 -8.79 -0.13 -3.79
N GLY A 32 -7.83 -0.21 -4.73
CA GLY A 32 -7.70 0.71 -5.86
C GLY A 32 -8.97 0.79 -6.71
N LEU A 33 -9.49 -0.37 -7.10
CA LEU A 33 -10.66 -0.46 -7.95
C LEU A 33 -11.92 0.06 -7.25
N VAL A 34 -12.13 -0.31 -5.98
CA VAL A 34 -13.30 0.13 -5.20
C VAL A 34 -13.30 1.65 -5.05
N HIS A 35 -12.18 2.26 -4.65
CA HIS A 35 -12.12 3.71 -4.51
C HIS A 35 -12.24 4.42 -5.86
N ALA A 36 -11.57 3.96 -6.92
CA ALA A 36 -11.71 4.54 -8.25
C ALA A 36 -13.16 4.49 -8.78
N ALA A 37 -13.83 3.35 -8.62
CA ALA A 37 -15.23 3.19 -8.98
C ALA A 37 -16.14 4.13 -8.16
N LEU A 38 -15.92 4.22 -6.85
CA LEU A 38 -16.67 5.14 -5.98
C LEU A 38 -16.48 6.60 -6.39
N VAL A 39 -15.25 7.02 -6.72
CA VAL A 39 -15.00 8.38 -7.23
C VAL A 39 -15.78 8.61 -8.51
N GLY A 40 -15.72 7.66 -9.45
CA GLY A 40 -16.46 7.73 -10.71
C GLY A 40 -17.97 7.88 -10.49
N VAL A 41 -18.54 7.09 -9.58
CA VAL A 41 -19.94 7.21 -9.18
C VAL A 41 -20.22 8.58 -8.57
N LEU A 42 -19.42 9.07 -7.63
CA LEU A 42 -19.61 10.36 -6.97
C LEU A 42 -19.45 11.58 -7.90
N LEU A 43 -18.74 11.43 -9.03
CA LEU A 43 -18.63 12.49 -10.05
C LEU A 43 -19.92 12.65 -10.87
N VAL A 44 -20.65 11.56 -11.09
CA VAL A 44 -21.87 11.52 -11.93
C VAL A 44 -23.14 11.60 -11.08
N TRP A 45 -23.15 10.93 -9.94
CA TRP A 45 -24.31 10.80 -9.06
C TRP A 45 -24.58 12.11 -8.30
N ARG A 46 -25.86 12.49 -8.25
CA ARG A 46 -26.34 13.60 -7.41
C ARG A 46 -27.10 13.04 -6.22
N PRO A 47 -26.78 13.46 -4.98
CA PRO A 47 -27.47 12.98 -3.80
C PRO A 47 -28.94 13.41 -3.83
N SER A 48 -29.84 12.45 -3.67
CA SER A 48 -31.28 12.66 -3.54
C SER A 48 -31.75 12.23 -2.16
N PRO A 49 -32.55 13.03 -1.44
CA PRO A 49 -33.08 12.68 -0.13
C PRO A 49 -34.05 11.49 -0.18
N THR A 50 -34.58 11.15 -1.36
CA THR A 50 -35.55 10.05 -1.56
C THR A 50 -34.90 8.66 -1.50
N SER A 51 -33.57 8.56 -1.62
CA SER A 51 -32.86 7.27 -1.68
C SER A 51 -31.70 7.20 -0.68
N PRO A 52 -31.98 7.10 0.65
CA PRO A 52 -30.93 7.05 1.67
C PRO A 52 -30.04 5.79 1.57
N LEU A 53 -30.56 4.71 1.01
CA LEU A 53 -29.83 3.44 0.85
C LEU A 53 -28.56 3.59 -0.01
N VAL A 54 -28.62 4.38 -1.08
CA VAL A 54 -27.46 4.60 -1.96
C VAL A 54 -26.35 5.31 -1.21
N PHE A 55 -26.71 6.27 -0.35
CA PHE A 55 -25.74 6.97 0.49
C PHE A 55 -25.06 6.03 1.50
N PHE A 56 -25.82 5.15 2.15
CA PHE A 56 -25.24 4.15 3.06
C PHE A 56 -24.37 3.13 2.33
N ALA A 57 -24.77 2.69 1.13
CA ALA A 57 -23.95 1.80 0.31
C ALA A 57 -22.61 2.43 -0.06
N ILE A 58 -22.62 3.68 -0.54
CA ILE A 58 -21.39 4.44 -0.85
C ILE A 58 -20.52 4.57 0.41
N SER A 59 -21.12 4.93 1.55
CA SER A 59 -20.41 5.06 2.82
C SER A 59 -19.79 3.74 3.30
N GLY A 60 -20.47 2.61 3.10
CA GLY A 60 -19.98 1.29 3.45
C GLY A 60 -18.84 0.86 2.55
N LEU A 61 -19.01 0.96 1.23
CA LEU A 61 -17.95 0.65 0.24
C LEU A 61 -16.71 1.53 0.44
N TRP A 62 -16.90 2.78 0.87
CA TRP A 62 -15.77 3.64 1.22
C TRP A 62 -14.93 3.04 2.36
N GLY A 63 -15.60 2.46 3.36
CA GLY A 63 -14.99 1.73 4.48
C GLY A 63 -14.30 0.46 4.05
N VAL A 64 -14.82 -0.24 3.03
CA VAL A 64 -14.14 -1.39 2.44
C VAL A 64 -12.77 -0.97 1.89
N GLY A 65 -12.72 0.09 1.06
CA GLY A 65 -11.46 0.56 0.49
C GLY A 65 -10.50 1.07 1.56
N ASP A 66 -10.99 1.85 2.55
CA ASP A 66 -10.18 2.33 3.68
C ASP A 66 -9.52 1.18 4.46
N ALA A 67 -10.28 0.13 4.77
CA ALA A 67 -9.79 -1.06 5.45
C ALA A 67 -8.65 -1.73 4.67
N VAL A 68 -8.77 -1.81 3.34
CA VAL A 68 -7.71 -2.36 2.50
C VAL A 68 -6.45 -1.51 2.63
N TRP A 69 -6.52 -0.19 2.40
CA TRP A 69 -5.34 0.67 2.45
C TRP A 69 -4.65 0.60 3.81
N GLN A 70 -5.42 0.72 4.91
CA GLN A 70 -4.85 0.68 6.24
C GLN A 70 -4.22 -0.68 6.54
N THR A 71 -4.90 -1.80 6.30
CA THR A 71 -4.33 -3.12 6.63
C THR A 71 -3.13 -3.47 5.76
N GLN A 72 -3.22 -3.24 4.45
CA GLN A 72 -2.19 -3.66 3.52
C GLN A 72 -0.95 -2.76 3.56
N VAL A 73 -1.11 -1.43 3.63
CA VAL A 73 0.03 -0.49 3.68
C VAL A 73 0.82 -0.69 4.98
N ASN A 74 0.14 -0.79 6.13
CA ASN A 74 0.82 -1.09 7.40
C ASN A 74 1.53 -2.46 7.34
N GLY A 75 0.92 -3.46 6.68
CA GLY A 75 1.54 -4.76 6.43
C GLY A 75 2.83 -4.66 5.60
N ILE A 76 2.81 -3.89 4.50
CA ILE A 76 3.99 -3.67 3.65
C ILE A 76 5.13 -3.07 4.46
N TYR A 77 4.86 -1.98 5.18
CA TYR A 77 5.88 -1.30 5.99
C TYR A 77 6.47 -2.23 7.06
N GLY A 78 5.64 -3.08 7.68
CA GLY A 78 6.09 -4.09 8.62
C GLY A 78 6.99 -5.17 8.00
N THR A 79 6.75 -5.54 6.74
CA THR A 79 7.57 -6.53 6.02
C THR A 79 8.83 -5.95 5.39
N LEU A 80 8.79 -4.70 4.90
CA LEU A 80 9.88 -4.09 4.14
C LEU A 80 11.00 -3.55 5.06
N PHE A 81 10.65 -3.03 6.23
CA PHE A 81 11.60 -2.40 7.15
C PHE A 81 11.70 -3.15 8.48
N ARG A 82 12.12 -4.42 8.46
CA ARG A 82 12.16 -5.27 9.67
C ARG A 82 13.09 -4.74 10.77
N ARG A 83 14.24 -4.16 10.41
CA ARG A 83 15.24 -3.63 11.34
C ARG A 83 14.87 -2.25 11.89
N ASN A 84 14.40 -1.35 11.02
CA ASN A 84 14.13 0.05 11.33
C ASN A 84 12.62 0.37 11.33
N LYS A 85 11.81 -0.48 11.98
CA LYS A 85 10.34 -0.35 12.00
C LYS A 85 9.90 1.02 12.55
N GLU A 86 10.47 1.46 13.65
CA GLU A 86 10.06 2.71 14.31
C GLU A 86 10.25 3.92 13.40
N ALA A 87 11.39 4.03 12.72
CA ALA A 87 11.66 5.11 11.78
C ALA A 87 10.72 5.06 10.57
N ALA A 88 10.48 3.85 10.02
CA ALA A 88 9.61 3.65 8.87
C ALA A 88 8.13 3.99 9.19
N PHE A 89 7.61 3.51 10.32
CA PHE A 89 6.25 3.81 10.77
C PHE A 89 6.08 5.28 11.19
N SER A 90 7.10 5.89 11.80
CA SER A 90 7.08 7.32 12.12
C SER A 90 7.00 8.17 10.85
N ASN A 91 7.79 7.83 9.82
CA ASN A 91 7.73 8.51 8.53
C ASN A 91 6.38 8.28 7.83
N TYR A 92 5.83 7.05 7.87
CA TYR A 92 4.49 6.77 7.36
C TYR A 92 3.43 7.66 8.00
N ARG A 93 3.40 7.72 9.34
CA ARG A 93 2.44 8.56 10.08
C ARG A 93 2.62 10.05 9.83
N LEU A 94 3.85 10.50 9.61
CA LEU A 94 4.15 11.88 9.23
C LEU A 94 3.49 12.23 7.88
N TRP A 95 3.67 11.39 6.87
CA TRP A 95 3.09 11.61 5.54
C TRP A 95 1.56 11.48 5.53
N GLU A 96 1.00 10.55 6.29
CA GLU A 96 -0.44 10.43 6.50
C GLU A 96 -1.03 11.72 7.11
N SER A 97 -0.38 12.23 8.17
CA SER A 97 -0.79 13.46 8.83
C SER A 97 -0.66 14.68 7.92
N ALA A 98 0.41 14.77 7.13
CA ALA A 98 0.57 15.82 6.12
C ALA A 98 -0.57 15.78 5.09
N GLY A 99 -0.98 14.58 4.65
CA GLY A 99 -2.14 14.39 3.79
C GLY A 99 -3.43 14.94 4.40
N PHE A 100 -3.70 14.66 5.68
CA PHE A 100 -4.86 15.21 6.39
C PHE A 100 -4.82 16.74 6.48
N VAL A 101 -3.67 17.33 6.79
CA VAL A 101 -3.50 18.79 6.87
C VAL A 101 -3.77 19.44 5.51
N VAL A 102 -3.19 18.89 4.43
CA VAL A 102 -3.39 19.40 3.07
C VAL A 102 -4.87 19.28 2.67
N ALA A 103 -5.49 18.13 2.92
CA ALA A 103 -6.92 17.92 2.64
C ALA A 103 -7.84 18.87 3.41
N TYR A 104 -7.51 19.14 4.67
CA TYR A 104 -8.23 20.10 5.51
C TYR A 104 -8.05 21.54 4.98
N ALA A 105 -6.84 21.95 4.63
CA ALA A 105 -6.52 23.30 4.18
C ALA A 105 -7.32 23.71 2.94
N TYR A 106 -7.46 22.84 1.94
CA TYR A 106 -8.25 23.16 0.73
C TYR A 106 -9.75 22.83 0.86
N SER A 107 -10.19 22.30 2.01
CA SER A 107 -11.55 21.74 2.17
C SER A 107 -12.67 22.78 2.00
N THR A 108 -12.47 24.02 2.41
CA THR A 108 -13.48 25.09 2.28
C THR A 108 -13.35 25.86 0.96
N HIS A 109 -12.21 25.75 0.29
CA HIS A 109 -11.90 26.53 -0.90
C HIS A 109 -12.23 25.80 -2.21
N LEU A 110 -12.20 24.47 -2.23
CA LEU A 110 -12.47 23.68 -3.43
C LEU A 110 -13.91 23.15 -3.50
N CYS A 111 -14.51 23.19 -4.69
CA CYS A 111 -15.78 22.52 -4.95
C CYS A 111 -15.65 20.99 -4.81
N ALA A 112 -16.74 20.30 -4.46
CA ALA A 112 -16.76 18.84 -4.27
C ALA A 112 -16.20 18.07 -5.47
N ARG A 113 -16.54 18.48 -6.70
CA ARG A 113 -16.01 17.87 -7.92
C ARG A 113 -14.49 17.97 -8.03
N MET A 114 -13.91 19.12 -7.67
CA MET A 114 -12.46 19.32 -7.71
C MET A 114 -11.75 18.44 -6.66
N LYS A 115 -12.34 18.30 -5.46
CA LYS A 115 -11.82 17.38 -4.43
C LYS A 115 -11.77 15.93 -4.92
N LEU A 116 -12.80 15.49 -5.64
CA LEU A 116 -12.85 14.14 -6.22
C LEU A 116 -11.76 13.94 -7.28
N TYR A 117 -11.48 14.94 -8.12
CA TYR A 117 -10.36 14.87 -9.08
C TYR A 117 -9.00 14.81 -8.39
N VAL A 118 -8.78 15.65 -7.37
CA VAL A 118 -7.52 15.62 -6.58
C VAL A 118 -7.33 14.25 -5.95
N MET A 119 -8.38 13.70 -5.35
CA MET A 119 -8.35 12.38 -4.72
C MET A 119 -8.10 11.26 -5.73
N LEU A 120 -8.70 11.32 -6.93
CA LEU A 120 -8.42 10.36 -8.01
C LEU A 120 -6.95 10.45 -8.48
N ALA A 121 -6.42 11.66 -8.64
CA ALA A 121 -5.03 11.86 -9.05
C ALA A 121 -4.05 11.30 -8.00
N VAL A 122 -4.31 11.55 -6.71
CA VAL A 122 -3.50 11.01 -5.60
C VAL A 122 -3.61 9.49 -5.54
N LEU A 123 -4.81 8.93 -5.74
CA LEU A 123 -5.02 7.48 -5.79
C LEU A 123 -4.19 6.84 -6.91
N LEU A 124 -4.24 7.40 -8.12
CA LEU A 124 -3.48 6.89 -9.26
C LEU A 124 -1.97 6.98 -9.01
N ALA A 125 -1.49 8.11 -8.48
CA ALA A 125 -0.09 8.27 -8.11
C ALA A 125 0.35 7.25 -7.05
N GLY A 126 -0.49 7.00 -6.03
CA GLY A 126 -0.25 5.99 -5.00
C GLY A 126 -0.20 4.57 -5.55
N VAL A 127 -1.11 4.21 -6.47
CA VAL A 127 -1.13 2.89 -7.12
C VAL A 127 0.11 2.70 -8.01
N VAL A 128 0.53 3.73 -8.76
CA VAL A 128 1.77 3.70 -9.54
C VAL A 128 2.98 3.53 -8.62
N GLY A 129 3.05 4.28 -7.51
CA GLY A 129 4.10 4.16 -6.52
C GLY A 129 4.18 2.74 -5.92
N TYR A 130 3.03 2.17 -5.55
CA TYR A 130 2.95 0.79 -5.09
C TYR A 130 3.42 -0.21 -6.14
N ALA A 131 3.00 -0.07 -7.40
CA ALA A 131 3.44 -0.93 -8.49
C ALA A 131 4.96 -0.84 -8.70
N CYS A 132 5.54 0.35 -8.63
CA CYS A 132 7.00 0.54 -8.68
C CYS A 132 7.71 -0.20 -7.54
N VAL A 133 7.22 -0.05 -6.29
CA VAL A 133 7.79 -0.76 -5.12
C VAL A 133 7.70 -2.27 -5.31
N GLU A 134 6.58 -2.79 -5.79
CA GLU A 134 6.40 -4.23 -5.98
C GLU A 134 7.30 -4.78 -7.10
N VAL A 135 7.50 -4.02 -8.19
CA VAL A 135 8.46 -4.38 -9.26
C VAL A 135 9.90 -4.37 -8.73
N LEU A 136 10.28 -3.36 -7.96
CA LEU A 136 11.61 -3.29 -7.34
C LEU A 136 11.83 -4.45 -6.37
N HIS A 137 10.82 -4.76 -5.54
CA HIS A 137 10.88 -5.87 -4.60
C HIS A 137 11.00 -7.21 -5.34
N ALA A 138 10.21 -7.44 -6.39
CA ALA A 138 10.31 -8.66 -7.20
C ALA A 138 11.68 -8.79 -7.89
N ARG A 139 12.26 -7.68 -8.37
CA ARG A 139 13.62 -7.68 -8.94
C ARG A 139 14.68 -8.03 -7.91
N LYS A 140 14.59 -7.46 -6.69
CA LYS A 140 15.50 -7.78 -5.58
C LYS A 140 15.41 -9.26 -5.21
N GLN A 141 14.20 -9.81 -5.08
CA GLN A 141 13.99 -11.23 -4.78
C GLN A 141 14.57 -12.16 -5.86
N ARG A 142 14.36 -11.83 -7.14
CA ARG A 142 14.96 -12.59 -8.25
C ARG A 142 16.48 -12.53 -8.23
N ARG A 143 17.06 -11.37 -7.93
CA ARG A 143 18.50 -11.19 -7.80
C ARG A 143 19.04 -12.05 -6.66
N LEU A 144 18.45 -11.99 -5.46
CA LEU A 144 18.86 -12.80 -4.31
C LEU A 144 18.81 -14.30 -4.60
N LYS A 145 17.77 -14.79 -5.29
CA LYS A 145 17.69 -16.19 -5.73
C LYS A 145 18.81 -16.57 -6.70
N ALA A 146 19.09 -15.71 -7.69
CA ALA A 146 20.20 -15.95 -8.62
C ALA A 146 21.57 -15.95 -7.91
N LEU A 147 21.77 -15.10 -6.89
CA LEU A 147 22.99 -15.13 -6.06
C LEU A 147 23.10 -16.43 -5.22
N ALA A 148 21.98 -16.94 -4.71
CA ALA A 148 21.96 -18.19 -3.94
C ALA A 148 22.24 -19.43 -4.82
N GLU A 149 21.80 -19.41 -6.08
CA GLU A 149 22.03 -20.51 -7.04
C GLU A 149 23.48 -20.54 -7.57
N ASP A 150 24.17 -19.39 -7.69
CA ASP A 150 25.59 -19.33 -8.08
C ASP A 150 26.39 -18.33 -7.21
N PRO A 151 26.85 -18.75 -6.01
CA PRO A 151 27.58 -17.90 -5.07
C PRO A 151 28.91 -17.38 -5.62
N LYS A 152 29.52 -18.08 -6.59
CA LYS A 152 30.81 -17.72 -7.18
C LYS A 152 30.65 -16.65 -8.26
N ALA A 153 29.64 -16.75 -9.12
CA ALA A 153 29.32 -15.70 -10.09
C ALA A 153 28.83 -14.42 -9.40
N ALA A 154 28.09 -14.55 -8.30
CA ALA A 154 27.64 -13.46 -7.45
C ALA A 154 28.79 -12.66 -6.83
N ALA A 155 29.78 -13.36 -6.25
CA ALA A 155 30.97 -12.73 -5.66
C ALA A 155 31.78 -11.95 -6.72
N ALA A 156 31.92 -12.50 -7.93
CA ALA A 156 32.62 -11.82 -9.04
C ALA A 156 31.87 -10.56 -9.52
N ALA A 157 30.53 -10.60 -9.59
CA ALA A 157 29.71 -9.44 -9.96
C ALA A 157 29.71 -8.34 -8.88
N ALA A 158 29.68 -8.73 -7.59
CA ALA A 158 29.81 -7.81 -6.47
C ALA A 158 31.19 -7.13 -6.43
N GLU A 159 32.26 -7.87 -6.73
CA GLU A 159 33.62 -7.31 -6.85
C GLU A 159 33.73 -6.32 -8.03
N GLN A 160 33.01 -6.57 -9.12
CA GLN A 160 32.89 -5.64 -10.26
C GLN A 160 32.10 -4.37 -9.90
N LEU A 161 30.96 -4.50 -9.22
CA LEU A 161 30.18 -3.36 -8.72
C LEU A 161 30.95 -2.50 -7.70
N ALA A 162 31.74 -3.14 -6.84
CA ALA A 162 32.65 -2.46 -5.91
C ALA A 162 33.75 -1.69 -6.65
N LYS A 163 34.27 -2.24 -7.76
CA LYS A 163 35.23 -1.54 -8.65
C LYS A 163 34.60 -0.36 -9.39
N GLU A 164 33.30 -0.37 -9.65
CA GLU A 164 32.54 0.76 -10.22
C GLU A 164 32.19 1.86 -9.21
N GLY A 165 32.57 1.72 -7.93
CA GLY A 165 32.32 2.72 -6.88
C GLY A 165 30.86 2.84 -6.45
N LYS A 166 30.00 1.92 -6.89
CA LYS A 166 28.63 1.78 -6.39
C LYS A 166 28.62 0.78 -5.25
N VAL A 167 28.91 1.26 -4.04
CA VAL A 167 28.58 0.51 -2.83
C VAL A 167 27.06 0.48 -2.77
N GLU A 168 26.48 -0.67 -3.11
CA GLU A 168 25.06 -0.89 -2.85
C GLU A 168 24.91 -0.93 -1.34
N GLU A 169 24.27 0.09 -0.76
CA GLU A 169 23.92 0.12 0.65
C GLU A 169 22.82 -0.92 0.88
N THR A 170 23.21 -2.18 0.92
CA THR A 170 22.34 -3.29 1.29
C THR A 170 22.17 -3.22 2.80
N ASP A 171 21.04 -2.65 3.24
CA ASP A 171 20.53 -2.71 4.62
C ASP A 171 20.32 -4.17 5.12
N ASP A 172 20.57 -5.16 4.25
CA ASP A 172 20.29 -6.59 4.44
C ASP A 172 21.55 -7.49 4.57
N GLU A 173 22.77 -6.94 4.68
CA GLU A 173 23.98 -7.78 4.56
C GLU A 173 24.24 -8.75 5.73
N LYS A 174 23.43 -8.73 6.81
CA LYS A 174 23.45 -9.73 7.88
C LYS A 174 22.05 -9.97 8.49
N ASP A 175 21.26 -10.81 7.85
CA ASP A 175 20.14 -11.52 8.51
C ASP A 175 20.69 -12.75 9.25
N ASP A 176 21.49 -12.54 10.32
CA ASP A 176 21.98 -13.60 11.21
C ASP A 176 20.91 -13.98 12.28
N ILE A 177 19.63 -13.97 11.91
CA ILE A 177 18.53 -14.45 12.77
C ILE A 177 17.82 -15.60 12.04
N ASP A 178 18.38 -16.78 12.26
CA ASP A 178 17.76 -18.11 12.24
C ASP A 178 16.69 -18.40 11.17
N ASP A 179 17.09 -19.25 10.22
CA ASP A 179 16.46 -20.55 9.96
C ASP A 179 14.96 -20.66 10.31
N ASP A 180 14.13 -20.00 9.52
CA ASP A 180 12.83 -20.52 9.08
C ASP A 180 12.31 -19.58 7.98
N ILE A 181 12.93 -19.68 6.80
CA ILE A 181 12.21 -19.41 5.57
C ILE A 181 11.14 -20.50 5.46
N ILE A 182 10.04 -20.33 6.21
CA ILE A 182 8.76 -20.83 5.73
C ILE A 182 8.53 -20.03 4.46
N ILE A 183 8.83 -20.66 3.32
CA ILE A 183 8.34 -20.25 2.01
C ILE A 183 6.82 -20.36 2.10
N THR A 184 6.20 -19.37 2.75
CA THR A 184 4.80 -19.09 2.51
C THR A 184 4.79 -18.50 1.12
N HIS A 185 4.31 -19.31 0.18
CA HIS A 185 3.76 -18.80 -1.07
C HIS A 185 2.68 -17.78 -0.67
N LEU A 186 3.06 -16.51 -0.62
CA LEU A 186 2.21 -15.34 -0.40
C LEU A 186 2.06 -14.58 -1.71
#